data_AF-A0A168N955-F1
#
_entry.id   AF-A0A168N955-F1
#
_cell.length_a   1.000
_cell.length_b   1.000
_cell.length_c   1.000
_cell.angle_alpha   90.00
_cell.angle_beta   90.00
_cell.angle_gamma   90.00
#
_symmetry.space_group_name_H-M   'P 1'
#
loop_
_entity.id
_entity.type
_entity.pdbx_description
1 polymer ?
#
loop_
_entity_poly.entity_id
_entity_poly.type
_entity_poly.pdbx_seq_one_letter_code
_entity_poly.pdbx_strand_id
1 'polypeptide(L)'
;LEKIVLDNRMTVKAHAAVTKLMNEVISKVAPGHELLPSPYKSRKQLEMAYPIKAMRYDTCTSGCMLFTDDEETECQQCQQPRYNDDNLANRTINVLSVAEQLGLLLYNKGTRQDLRYRSDYETTGDYDDIFGGSYYQGLKEDHFTNRYDIA
;
A
#
# COMPACT_ATOMS: atom_id res chain seq x y z
N LEU A 1 -4.15 14.24 -12.46
CA LEU A 1 -3.66 12.93 -11.98
C LEU A 1 -4.50 11.77 -12.52
N GLU A 2 -5.84 11.83 -12.49
CA GLU A 2 -6.71 10.80 -13.10
C GLU A 2 -6.39 10.49 -14.57
N LYS A 3 -6.12 11.51 -15.39
CA LYS A 3 -5.74 11.32 -16.80
C LYS A 3 -4.43 10.52 -16.95
N ILE A 4 -3.42 10.83 -16.14
CA ILE A 4 -2.14 10.11 -16.12
C ILE A 4 -2.33 8.68 -15.62
N VAL A 5 -3.17 8.47 -14.61
CA VAL A 5 -3.48 7.13 -14.07
C VAL A 5 -4.29 6.28 -15.06
N LEU A 6 -5.18 6.88 -15.85
CA LEU A 6 -5.98 6.20 -16.88
C LEU A 6 -5.17 5.90 -18.14
N ASP A 7 -4.35 6.85 -18.60
CA ASP A 7 -3.55 6.72 -19.83
C ASP A 7 -2.37 5.75 -19.66
N ASN A 8 -1.94 5.48 -18.42
CA ASN A 8 -0.88 4.50 -18.12
C ASN A 8 -1.40 3.13 -17.66
N ARG A 9 -2.70 2.83 -17.81
CA ARG A 9 -3.23 1.50 -17.45
C ARG A 9 -2.77 0.44 -18.45
N MET A 10 -1.68 -0.23 -18.12
CA MET A 10 -1.37 -1.51 -18.76
C MET A 10 -2.47 -2.52 -18.45
N THR A 11 -3.10 -3.05 -19.50
CA THR A 11 -4.03 -4.17 -19.34
C THR A 11 -3.30 -5.40 -18.81
N VAL A 12 -4.02 -6.35 -18.21
CA VAL A 12 -3.43 -7.63 -17.75
C VAL A 12 -2.71 -8.35 -18.90
N LYS A 13 -3.27 -8.29 -20.12
CA LYS A 13 -2.66 -8.83 -21.33
C LYS A 13 -1.37 -8.11 -21.71
N ALA A 14 -1.36 -6.77 -21.66
CA ALA A 14 -0.17 -5.97 -21.93
C ALA A 14 0.94 -6.26 -20.91
N HIS A 15 0.60 -6.34 -19.62
CA HIS A 15 1.54 -6.77 -18.58
C HIS A 15 2.12 -8.15 -18.87
N ALA A 16 1.28 -9.14 -19.18
CA ALA A 16 1.74 -10.48 -19.49
C ALA A 16 2.69 -10.52 -20.69
N ALA A 17 2.41 -9.74 -21.75
CA ALA A 17 3.26 -9.63 -22.92
C ALA A 17 4.63 -9.02 -22.59
N VAL A 18 4.65 -7.93 -21.81
CA VAL A 18 5.89 -7.27 -21.39
C VAL A 18 6.72 -8.19 -20.48
N THR A 19 6.11 -8.85 -19.50
CA THR A 19 6.81 -9.81 -18.63
C THR A 19 7.41 -10.95 -19.45
N LYS A 20 6.68 -11.47 -20.45
CA LYS A 20 7.19 -12.52 -21.34
C LYS A 20 8.42 -12.05 -22.11
N LEU A 21 8.35 -10.89 -22.75
CA LEU A 21 9.47 -10.31 -23.48
C LEU A 21 10.70 -10.11 -22.58
N MET A 22 10.51 -9.54 -21.39
CA MET A 22 11.59 -9.34 -20.43
C MET A 22 12.21 -10.66 -19.97
N ASN A 23 11.41 -11.69 -19.72
CA ASN A 23 11.91 -13.01 -19.33
C ASN A 23 12.69 -13.71 -20.45
N GLU A 24 12.30 -13.51 -21.71
CA GLU A 24 13.07 -13.97 -22.87
C GLU A 24 14.42 -13.26 -22.96
N VAL A 25 14.47 -11.96 -22.68
CA VAL A 25 15.72 -11.18 -22.62
C VAL A 25 16.59 -11.69 -21.48
N ILE A 26 16.09 -11.74 -20.24
CA ILE A 26 16.83 -12.19 -19.06
C ILE A 26 17.42 -13.58 -19.28
N SER A 27 16.64 -14.50 -19.85
CA SER A 27 17.11 -15.87 -20.15
C SER A 27 18.30 -15.91 -21.12
N LYS A 28 18.42 -14.91 -22.01
CA LYS A 28 19.52 -14.81 -22.99
C LYS A 28 20.74 -14.08 -22.43
N VAL A 29 20.56 -12.95 -21.73
CA VAL A 29 21.67 -12.13 -21.23
C VAL A 29 22.18 -12.53 -19.85
N ALA A 30 21.35 -13.17 -19.03
CA ALA A 30 21.69 -13.60 -17.67
C ALA A 30 21.16 -15.02 -17.41
N PRO A 31 21.69 -16.05 -18.11
CA PRO A 31 21.24 -17.42 -17.94
C PRO A 31 21.42 -17.88 -16.49
N GLY A 32 20.38 -18.47 -15.91
CA GLY A 32 20.36 -18.92 -14.51
C GLY A 32 19.86 -17.87 -13.51
N HIS A 33 19.64 -16.62 -13.93
CA HIS A 33 19.02 -15.61 -13.07
C HIS A 33 17.51 -15.85 -12.95
N GLU A 34 16.93 -15.50 -11.80
CA GLU A 34 15.48 -15.63 -11.58
C GLU A 34 14.70 -14.75 -12.57
N LEU A 35 13.66 -15.33 -13.16
CA LEU A 35 12.75 -14.65 -14.08
C LEU A 35 11.74 -13.80 -13.32
N LEU A 36 11.22 -12.77 -13.99
CA LEU A 36 10.17 -11.93 -13.43
C LEU A 36 8.92 -12.78 -13.11
N PRO A 37 8.40 -12.67 -11.87
CA PRO A 37 7.23 -13.42 -11.44
C PRO A 37 5.97 -12.96 -12.18
N SER A 38 5.00 -13.87 -12.30
CA SER A 38 3.66 -13.51 -12.77
C SER A 38 2.96 -12.61 -11.76
N PRO A 39 1.96 -11.80 -12.16
CA PRO A 39 1.20 -10.96 -11.22
C PRO A 39 0.68 -11.72 -9.99
N TYR A 40 0.22 -12.96 -10.19
CA TYR A 40 -0.20 -13.84 -9.10
C TYR A 40 0.93 -14.20 -8.14
N LYS A 41 2.09 -14.61 -8.67
CA LYS A 41 3.26 -14.96 -7.86
C LYS A 41 3.79 -13.73 -7.11
N SER A 42 3.85 -12.57 -7.77
CA SER A 42 4.26 -11.30 -7.14
C SER A 42 3.34 -10.94 -5.98
N ARG A 43 2.01 -11.06 -6.17
CA ARG A 43 1.04 -10.80 -5.10
C ARG A 43 1.23 -11.76 -3.93
N LYS A 44 1.38 -13.06 -4.21
CA LYS A 44 1.60 -14.08 -3.19
C LYS A 44 2.91 -13.85 -2.43
N GLN A 45 3.98 -13.45 -3.13
CA GLN A 45 5.24 -13.08 -2.50
C GLN A 45 5.10 -11.85 -1.59
N LEU A 46 4.34 -10.84 -2.00
CA LEU A 46 4.03 -9.68 -1.16
C LEU A 46 3.23 -10.09 0.09
N GLU A 47 2.20 -10.92 -0.06
CA GLU A 47 1.40 -11.46 1.05
C GLU A 47 2.22 -12.35 2.00
N MET A 48 3.28 -13.01 1.50
CA MET A 48 4.19 -13.81 2.32
C MET A 48 5.27 -12.97 3.01
N ALA A 49 5.78 -11.94 2.33
CA ALA A 49 6.85 -11.09 2.84
C ALA A 49 6.34 -10.06 3.84
N TYR A 50 5.07 -9.67 3.72
CA TYR A 50 4.46 -8.63 4.55
C TYR A 50 3.11 -9.11 5.08
N PRO A 51 2.80 -8.87 6.36
CA PRO A 51 1.52 -9.24 6.96
C PRO A 51 0.41 -8.26 6.53
N ILE A 52 0.14 -8.18 5.22
CA ILE A 52 -0.82 -7.25 4.60
C ILE A 52 -2.19 -7.90 4.55
N LYS A 53 -3.21 -7.25 5.12
CA LYS A 53 -4.61 -7.61 4.89
C LYS A 53 -5.34 -6.54 4.10
N ALA A 54 -5.24 -6.61 2.77
CA ALA A 54 -6.03 -5.76 1.89
C ALA A 54 -7.51 -6.14 1.99
N MET A 55 -8.37 -5.14 2.15
CA MET A 55 -9.82 -5.31 2.17
C MET A 55 -10.37 -5.07 0.78
N ARG A 56 -11.29 -5.94 0.33
CA ARG A 56 -11.96 -5.79 -0.95
C ARG A 56 -13.30 -5.09 -0.73
N TYR A 57 -13.53 -4.01 -1.47
CA TYR A 57 -14.79 -3.28 -1.49
C TYR A 57 -15.37 -3.28 -2.90
N ASP A 58 -16.69 -3.34 -2.98
CA ASP A 58 -17.39 -2.95 -4.18
C ASP A 58 -17.32 -1.43 -4.31
N THR A 59 -17.28 -0.92 -5.54
CA THR A 59 -17.21 0.51 -5.78
C THR A 59 -18.06 0.89 -6.98
N CYS A 60 -18.56 2.12 -6.97
CA CYS A 60 -19.23 2.69 -8.12
C CYS A 60 -18.33 2.58 -9.37
N THR A 61 -18.92 2.27 -10.52
CA THR A 61 -18.23 2.21 -11.83
C THR A 61 -17.46 3.50 -12.13
N SER A 62 -18.06 4.66 -11.82
CA SER A 62 -17.45 5.99 -11.93
C SER A 62 -16.47 6.35 -10.80
N GLY A 63 -16.33 5.53 -9.76
CA GLY A 63 -15.43 5.79 -8.63
C GLY A 63 -15.94 6.80 -7.60
N CYS A 64 -17.22 7.15 -7.64
CA CYS A 64 -17.89 8.10 -6.73
C CYS A 64 -17.81 7.72 -5.25
N MET A 65 -17.98 6.43 -4.95
CA MET A 65 -17.99 5.91 -3.57
C MET A 65 -17.57 4.44 -3.50
N LEU A 66 -17.25 4.00 -2.29
CA LEU A 66 -17.17 2.60 -1.90
C LEU A 66 -18.50 2.19 -1.31
N PHE A 67 -18.94 0.97 -1.62
CA PHE A 67 -20.07 0.36 -0.94
C PHE A 67 -19.55 -0.31 0.32
N THR A 68 -19.97 0.20 1.48
CA THR A 68 -19.52 -0.30 2.79
C THR A 68 -20.62 -1.02 3.55
N ASP A 69 -21.85 -0.94 3.05
CA ASP A 69 -23.03 -1.61 3.58
C ASP A 69 -23.59 -2.58 2.52
N ASP A 70 -24.21 -3.66 2.97
CA ASP A 70 -24.82 -4.67 2.11
C ASP A 70 -26.20 -4.22 1.60
N GLU A 71 -26.83 -3.23 2.23
CA GLU A 71 -28.12 -2.67 1.79
C GLU A 71 -28.00 -1.76 0.56
N GLU A 72 -26.82 -1.18 0.32
CA GLU A 72 -26.58 -0.28 -0.81
C GLU A 72 -26.50 -1.06 -2.13
N THR A 73 -27.48 -0.84 -3.01
CA THR A 73 -27.55 -1.47 -4.34
C THR A 73 -27.24 -0.53 -5.51
N GLU A 74 -27.14 0.79 -5.25
CA GLU A 74 -26.82 1.82 -6.23
C GLU A 74 -25.98 2.95 -5.63
N CYS A 75 -25.22 3.65 -6.48
CA CYS A 75 -24.38 4.75 -6.05
C CYS A 75 -25.21 6.00 -5.72
N GLN A 76 -25.15 6.45 -4.47
CA GLN A 76 -25.88 7.63 -3.96
C GLN A 76 -25.54 8.96 -4.67
N GLN A 77 -24.49 9.02 -5.49
CA GLN A 77 -24.08 10.22 -6.23
C GLN A 77 -24.48 10.22 -7.71
N CYS A 78 -24.40 9.07 -8.39
CA CYS A 78 -24.61 8.99 -9.84
C CYS A 78 -25.64 7.93 -10.26
N GLN A 79 -26.28 7.26 -9.30
CA GLN A 79 -27.32 6.25 -9.49
C GLN A 79 -26.92 5.09 -10.42
N GLN A 80 -25.61 4.85 -10.55
CA GLN A 80 -25.11 3.65 -11.22
C GLN A 80 -25.35 2.43 -10.32
N PRO A 81 -25.81 1.30 -10.89
CA PRO A 81 -26.06 0.08 -10.12
C PRO A 81 -24.75 -0.52 -9.62
N ARG A 82 -24.78 -1.04 -8.38
CA ARG A 82 -23.66 -1.77 -7.78
C ARG A 82 -23.39 -3.08 -8.50
N TYR A 83 -24.45 -3.81 -8.84
CA TYR A 83 -24.39 -5.16 -9.42
C TYR A 83 -24.76 -5.19 -10.90
N ASN A 84 -24.27 -6.19 -11.62
CA ASN A 84 -24.70 -6.52 -12.99
C ASN A 84 -25.86 -7.54 -12.98
N ASP A 85 -26.32 -7.94 -14.17
CA ASP A 85 -27.42 -8.90 -14.33
C ASP A 85 -27.13 -10.29 -13.73
N ASP A 86 -25.85 -10.63 -13.51
CA ASP A 86 -25.40 -11.87 -12.87
C ASP A 86 -25.29 -11.75 -11.33
N ASN A 87 -25.74 -10.64 -10.73
CA ASN A 87 -25.56 -10.28 -9.32
C ASN A 87 -24.08 -10.19 -8.88
N LEU A 88 -23.17 -9.86 -9.80
CA LEU A 88 -21.77 -9.59 -9.51
C LEU A 88 -21.53 -8.08 -9.46
N ALA A 89 -20.68 -7.63 -8.54
CA ALA A 89 -20.33 -6.22 -8.45
C ALA A 89 -19.69 -5.73 -9.75
N ASN A 90 -20.22 -4.64 -10.31
CA ASN A 90 -19.75 -4.04 -11.57
C ASN A 90 -18.29 -3.59 -11.48
N ARG A 91 -17.84 -3.18 -10.29
CA ARG A 91 -16.45 -2.80 -10.04
C ARG A 91 -16.09 -3.05 -8.59
N THR A 92 -14.86 -3.50 -8.37
CA THR A 92 -14.29 -3.71 -7.04
C THR A 92 -12.91 -3.09 -6.93
N ILE A 93 -12.51 -2.72 -5.73
CA ILE A 93 -11.17 -2.22 -5.42
C ILE A 93 -10.63 -2.91 -4.16
N ASN A 94 -9.33 -3.14 -4.12
CA ASN A 94 -8.64 -3.53 -2.90
C ASN A 94 -8.08 -2.28 -2.22
N VAL A 95 -8.45 -2.07 -0.96
CA VAL A 95 -8.01 -0.95 -0.14
C VAL A 95 -7.19 -1.50 1.00
N LEU A 96 -6.02 -0.91 1.21
CA LEU A 96 -5.27 -1.13 2.43
C LEU A 96 -5.70 -0.08 3.45
N SER A 97 -6.14 -0.50 4.64
CA SER A 97 -6.54 0.45 5.67
C SER A 97 -5.34 1.34 6.06
N VAL A 98 -5.61 2.52 6.60
CA VAL A 98 -4.54 3.39 7.11
C VAL A 98 -3.73 2.66 8.20
N ALA A 99 -4.40 1.89 9.06
CA ALA A 99 -3.74 1.09 10.09
C ALA A 99 -2.77 0.06 9.49
N GLU A 100 -3.17 -0.63 8.43
CA GLU A 100 -2.31 -1.60 7.73
C GLU A 100 -1.16 -0.89 6.99
N GLN A 101 -1.42 0.26 6.35
CA GLN A 101 -0.37 1.07 5.71
C GLN A 101 0.68 1.54 6.73
N LEU A 102 0.24 2.05 7.88
CA LEU A 102 1.11 2.42 8.99
C LEU A 102 1.85 1.19 9.54
N GLY A 103 1.13 0.08 9.74
CA GLY A 103 1.72 -1.19 10.15
C GLY A 103 2.84 -1.64 9.23
N LEU A 104 2.70 -1.48 7.91
CA LEU A 104 3.76 -1.80 6.94
C LEU A 104 4.95 -0.85 7.02
N LEU A 105 4.70 0.45 7.14
CA LEU A 105 5.76 1.43 7.33
C LEU A 105 6.57 1.08 8.58
N LEU A 106 5.90 0.71 9.66
CA LEU A 106 6.53 0.30 10.91
C LEU A 106 7.14 -1.10 10.87
N TYR A 107 6.65 -1.98 10.00
CA TYR A 107 7.26 -3.29 9.78
C TYR A 107 8.62 -3.16 9.07
N ASN A 108 8.81 -2.12 8.27
CA ASN A 108 10.09 -1.81 7.65
C ASN A 108 11.14 -1.38 8.70
N LYS A 109 12.28 -2.09 8.73
CA LYS A 109 13.35 -1.81 9.70
C LYS A 109 14.01 -0.43 9.48
N GLY A 110 14.19 -0.02 8.23
CA GLY A 110 14.77 1.28 7.89
C GLY A 110 13.87 2.42 8.38
N THR A 111 12.58 2.35 8.05
CA THR A 111 11.60 3.33 8.54
C THR A 111 11.56 3.40 10.07
N ARG A 112 11.60 2.27 10.78
CA ARG A 112 11.70 2.29 12.27
C ARG A 112 12.97 2.99 12.75
N GLN A 113 14.09 2.78 12.08
CA GLN A 113 15.35 3.41 12.44
C GLN A 113 15.29 4.93 12.19
N ASP A 114 14.66 5.36 11.11
CA ASP A 114 14.47 6.79 10.82
C ASP A 114 13.56 7.46 11.86
N LEU A 115 12.54 6.75 12.36
CA LEU A 115 11.65 7.25 13.40
C LEU A 115 12.36 7.44 14.75
N ARG A 116 13.39 6.63 15.05
CA ARG A 116 14.22 6.79 16.26
C ARG A 116 15.02 8.09 16.31
N TYR A 117 15.17 8.80 15.18
CA TYR A 117 15.90 10.07 15.16
C TYR A 117 15.44 10.98 16.31
N ARG A 118 14.13 11.15 16.51
CA ARG A 118 13.61 12.03 17.57
C ARG A 118 13.88 11.51 18.97
N SER A 119 13.87 10.19 19.16
CA SER A 119 14.09 9.57 20.47
C SER A 119 15.54 9.63 20.94
N ASP A 120 16.48 9.79 20.01
CA ASP A 120 17.92 9.69 20.24
C ASP A 120 18.68 10.98 19.86
N TYR A 121 17.99 12.00 19.35
CA TYR A 121 18.58 13.28 18.96
C TYR A 121 19.03 14.09 20.17
N GLU A 122 20.29 14.48 20.23
CA GLU A 122 20.78 15.37 21.28
C GLU A 122 20.76 16.82 20.78
N THR A 123 19.99 17.69 21.45
CA THR A 123 20.01 19.13 21.19
C THR A 123 21.42 19.68 21.43
N THR A 124 22.04 20.21 20.38
CA THR A 124 23.43 20.72 20.41
C THR A 124 23.50 22.20 20.03
N GLY A 125 22.84 23.07 20.81
CA GLY A 125 23.05 24.53 20.72
C GLY A 125 21.78 25.39 20.80
N ASP A 126 21.95 26.69 20.53
CA ASP A 126 20.89 27.72 20.61
C ASP A 126 19.95 27.74 19.39
N TYR A 127 20.38 27.16 18.25
CA TYR A 127 19.56 26.96 17.06
C TYR A 127 19.40 25.46 16.84
N ASP A 128 18.22 24.96 17.18
CA ASP A 128 17.92 23.53 17.13
C ASP A 128 16.94 23.19 16.00
N ASP A 129 16.90 21.92 15.62
CA ASP A 129 15.93 21.39 14.68
C ASP A 129 14.51 21.62 15.23
N ILE A 130 13.57 22.08 14.38
CA ILE A 130 12.14 22.17 14.74
C ILE A 130 11.55 20.80 15.12
N PHE A 131 12.24 19.72 14.75
CA PHE A 131 11.95 18.34 15.13
C PHE A 131 12.90 17.78 16.21
N GLY A 132 13.62 18.64 16.96
CA GLY A 132 14.66 18.30 17.95
C GLY A 132 14.24 17.40 19.12
N GLY A 133 13.04 16.83 19.09
CA GLY A 133 12.70 15.64 19.85
C GLY A 133 12.60 15.83 21.37
N SER A 134 12.96 16.96 21.95
CA SER A 134 13.03 17.16 23.40
C SER A 134 11.70 16.88 24.12
N TYR A 135 10.59 17.40 23.60
CA TYR A 135 9.24 17.07 24.09
C TYR A 135 8.95 15.57 23.98
N TYR A 136 9.39 14.97 22.88
CA TYR A 136 9.17 13.58 22.58
C TYR A 136 9.98 12.64 23.49
N GLN A 137 11.22 13.01 23.81
CA GLN A 137 12.10 12.32 24.74
C GLN A 137 11.56 12.35 26.16
N GLY A 138 10.97 13.48 26.58
CA GLY A 138 10.28 13.58 27.86
C GLY A 138 9.09 12.62 27.97
N LEU A 139 8.44 12.27 26.85
CA LEU A 139 7.36 11.28 26.82
C LEU A 139 7.87 9.83 26.74
N LYS A 140 9.12 9.60 26.33
CA LYS A 140 9.72 8.26 26.13
C LYS A 140 9.66 7.40 27.38
N GLU A 141 9.94 8.00 28.55
CA GLU A 141 10.04 7.28 29.82
C GLU A 141 8.67 6.76 30.31
N ASP A 142 7.59 7.51 30.08
CA ASP A 142 6.26 7.18 30.62
C ASP A 142 5.29 6.58 29.60
N HIS A 143 5.44 6.90 28.31
CA HIS A 143 4.44 6.58 27.28
C HIS A 143 4.88 5.54 26.25
N PHE A 144 6.18 5.22 26.15
CA PHE A 144 6.72 4.28 25.15
C PHE A 144 7.44 3.10 25.83
N THR A 145 6.69 2.39 26.67
CA THR A 145 7.22 1.31 27.53
C THR A 145 7.31 -0.05 26.83
N ASN A 146 6.66 -0.20 25.68
CA ASN A 146 6.67 -1.42 24.88
C ASN A 146 7.75 -1.32 23.78
N ARG A 147 8.47 -2.43 23.56
CA ARG A 147 9.47 -2.57 22.49
C ARG A 147 8.93 -2.37 21.06
N TYR A 148 7.61 -2.35 20.88
CA TYR A 148 6.94 -2.07 19.62
C TYR A 148 6.33 -0.67 19.55
N ASP A 149 6.45 0.11 20.64
CA ASP A 149 6.03 1.50 20.62
C ASP A 149 6.94 2.28 19.67
N ILE A 150 6.32 3.15 18.91
CA ILE A 150 6.99 3.98 17.92
C ILE A 150 7.43 5.21 18.70
N ALA A 151 8.62 5.15 19.30
CA ALA A 151 9.35 6.33 19.77
C ALA A 151 10.07 6.96 18.55
#